data_AF-A0A2A4W583-F1
#
_entry.id   AF-A0A2A4W583-F1
#
_cell.length_a   1.000
_cell.length_b   1.000
_cell.length_c   1.000
_cell.angle_alpha   90.00
_cell.angle_beta   90.00
_cell.angle_gamma   90.00
#
_symmetry.space_group_name_H-M   'P 1'
#
loop_
_entity.id
_entity.type
_entity.pdbx_description
1 polymer ?
#
loop_
_entity_poly.entity_id
_entity_poly.type
_entity_poly.pdbx_seq_one_letter_code
_entity_poly.pdbx_strand_id
1 'polypeptide(L)'
;MKELLAQEKSLSPALKSTIEMLILIVTLLVNRLGLNSANSSKPPSTDPHRQRKDKKKHQKKPGGQHGHIGSTLKQVKEPDEIKVLKIDKRTLPRGKHYRDMGFERRQVIDIKLSTLVTEYRAQKVEDENGKQYSSVEFANHLQKIMNMGTKQLVFI
;
A
#
# COMPACT_ATOMS: atom_id res chain seq x y z
N MET A 1 -43.61 19.94 -21.39
CA MET A 1 -44.52 18.88 -21.85
C MET A 1 -45.51 18.45 -20.77
N LYS A 2 -45.07 18.07 -19.55
CA LYS A 2 -45.98 17.76 -18.43
C LYS A 2 -46.89 18.93 -18.03
N GLU A 3 -46.37 20.15 -17.99
CA GLU A 3 -47.16 21.36 -17.69
C GLU A 3 -48.23 21.67 -18.76
N LEU A 4 -47.94 21.39 -20.03
CA LEU A 4 -48.91 21.58 -21.12
C LEU A 4 -50.05 20.55 -21.05
N LEU A 5 -49.74 19.30 -20.68
CA LEU A 5 -50.74 18.27 -20.42
C LEU A 5 -51.58 18.55 -19.16
N ALA A 6 -51.02 19.28 -18.19
CA ALA A 6 -51.74 19.67 -16.97
C ALA A 6 -52.83 20.72 -17.27
N GLN A 7 -52.58 21.62 -18.22
CA GLN A 7 -53.47 22.73 -18.58
C GLN A 7 -54.56 22.36 -19.61
N GLU A 8 -54.40 21.25 -20.33
CA GLU A 8 -55.40 20.74 -21.27
C GLU A 8 -56.61 20.12 -20.55
N LYS A 9 -57.76 20.81 -20.65
CA LYS A 9 -59.04 20.40 -20.03
C LYS A 9 -59.88 19.50 -20.93
N SER A 10 -59.55 19.40 -22.21
CA SER A 10 -60.33 18.68 -23.22
C SER A 10 -60.06 17.17 -23.28
N LEU A 11 -58.99 16.71 -22.61
CA LEU A 11 -58.55 15.32 -22.64
C LEU A 11 -59.25 14.46 -21.59
N SER A 12 -59.70 13.27 -22.00
CA SER A 12 -60.21 12.27 -21.07
C SER A 12 -59.14 11.88 -20.02
N PRO A 13 -59.52 11.69 -18.73
CA PRO A 13 -58.60 11.30 -17.68
C PRO A 13 -57.78 10.04 -18.01
N ALA A 14 -58.39 9.07 -18.69
CA ALA A 14 -57.72 7.84 -19.12
C ALA A 14 -56.59 8.12 -20.13
N LEU A 15 -56.84 8.99 -21.11
CA LEU A 15 -55.87 9.35 -22.14
C LEU A 15 -54.72 10.19 -21.56
N LYS A 16 -55.01 11.06 -20.59
CA LYS A 16 -53.98 11.83 -19.89
C LYS A 16 -53.04 10.91 -19.10
N SER A 17 -53.60 9.92 -18.41
CA SER A 17 -52.83 8.93 -17.65
C SER A 17 -51.95 8.06 -18.55
N THR A 18 -52.43 7.63 -19.71
CA THR A 18 -51.61 6.84 -20.66
C THR A 18 -50.45 7.65 -21.22
N ILE A 19 -50.66 8.92 -21.57
CA ILE A 19 -49.60 9.81 -22.05
C ILE A 19 -48.56 10.05 -20.95
N GLU A 20 -48.98 10.27 -19.70
CA GLU A 20 -48.05 10.43 -18.58
C GLU A 20 -47.21 9.17 -18.32
N MET A 21 -47.84 7.99 -18.38
CA MET A 21 -47.15 6.69 -18.30
C MET A 21 -46.13 6.50 -19.43
N LEU A 22 -46.50 6.82 -20.67
CA LEU A 22 -45.59 6.73 -21.81
C LEU A 22 -44.40 7.69 -21.66
N ILE A 23 -44.65 8.93 -21.24
CA ILE A 23 -43.57 9.89 -20.97
C ILE A 23 -42.65 9.37 -19.87
N LEU A 24 -43.21 8.79 -18.79
CA LEU A 24 -42.42 8.20 -17.70
C LEU A 24 -41.53 7.06 -18.22
N ILE A 25 -42.09 6.14 -18.99
CA ILE A 25 -41.37 5.00 -19.57
C ILE A 25 -40.26 5.49 -20.49
N VAL A 26 -40.54 6.43 -21.39
CA VAL A 26 -39.54 7.01 -22.29
C VAL A 26 -38.42 7.68 -21.50
N THR A 27 -38.75 8.43 -20.45
CA THR A 27 -37.75 9.10 -19.60
C THR A 27 -36.85 8.08 -18.89
N LEU A 28 -37.44 7.00 -18.36
CA LEU A 28 -36.69 5.90 -17.72
C LEU A 28 -35.78 5.17 -18.72
N LEU A 29 -36.27 4.88 -19.92
CA LEU A 29 -35.50 4.22 -20.97
C LEU A 29 -34.33 5.08 -21.46
N VAL A 30 -34.55 6.37 -21.71
CA VAL A 30 -33.50 7.31 -22.12
C VAL A 30 -32.44 7.44 -21.02
N ASN A 31 -32.85 7.59 -19.76
CA ASN A 31 -31.93 7.66 -18.64
C ASN A 31 -31.07 6.40 -18.53
N ARG A 32 -31.64 5.21 -18.76
CA ARG A 32 -30.90 3.93 -18.71
C ARG A 32 -29.93 3.75 -19.87
N LEU A 33 -30.31 4.15 -21.08
CA LEU A 33 -29.49 4.01 -22.29
C LEU A 33 -28.35 5.04 -22.34
N GLY A 34 -28.52 6.21 -21.71
CA GLY A 34 -27.48 7.25 -21.63
C GLY A 34 -26.42 7.03 -20.55
N LEU A 35 -26.50 5.95 -19.77
CA LEU A 35 -25.55 5.65 -18.70
C LEU A 35 -24.22 5.11 -19.24
N ASN A 36 -23.17 5.87 -19.05
CA ASN A 36 -21.78 5.49 -19.33
C ASN A 36 -20.91 5.67 -18.08
N SER A 37 -19.63 5.34 -18.16
CA SER A 37 -18.68 5.48 -17.05
C SER A 37 -18.50 6.93 -16.54
N ALA A 38 -18.94 7.94 -17.28
CA ALA A 38 -18.84 9.34 -16.88
C ALA A 38 -20.02 9.82 -16.01
N ASN A 39 -21.18 9.16 -16.07
CA ASN A 39 -22.40 9.62 -15.40
C ASN A 39 -23.15 8.55 -14.58
N SER A 40 -22.63 7.31 -14.49
CA SER A 40 -23.38 6.17 -13.89
C SER A 40 -22.70 5.45 -12.74
N SER A 41 -21.63 6.03 -12.16
CA SER A 41 -20.77 5.39 -11.14
C SER A 41 -20.20 4.02 -11.53
N LYS A 42 -20.41 3.58 -12.79
CA LYS A 42 -19.82 2.37 -13.34
C LYS A 42 -18.33 2.59 -13.58
N PRO A 43 -17.45 1.68 -13.13
CA PRO A 43 -16.03 1.79 -13.38
C PRO A 43 -15.73 1.92 -14.88
N PRO A 44 -14.77 2.78 -15.28
CA PRO A 44 -14.39 2.96 -16.68
C PRO A 44 -13.83 1.71 -17.37
N SER A 45 -13.54 0.64 -16.62
CA SER A 45 -13.14 -0.68 -17.10
C SER A 45 -14.33 -1.54 -17.56
N THR A 46 -15.51 -1.27 -17.04
CA THR A 46 -16.75 -2.08 -17.21
C THR A 46 -17.72 -1.44 -18.21
N ASP A 47 -17.34 -0.31 -18.80
CA ASP A 47 -18.08 0.39 -19.84
C ASP A 47 -17.68 -0.13 -21.24
N PRO A 48 -18.49 -1.00 -21.88
CA PRO A 48 -18.10 -1.72 -23.09
C PRO A 48 -17.95 -0.81 -24.33
N HIS A 49 -18.60 0.35 -24.33
CA HIS A 49 -18.55 1.30 -25.45
C HIS A 49 -17.62 2.49 -25.17
N ARG A 50 -16.85 2.43 -24.08
CA ARG A 50 -15.89 3.49 -23.76
C ARG A 50 -14.75 3.50 -24.76
N GLN A 51 -14.61 4.62 -25.47
CA GLN A 51 -13.40 4.89 -26.24
C GLN A 51 -12.19 5.03 -25.31
N ARG A 52 -11.28 4.05 -25.36
CA ARG A 52 -10.03 4.11 -24.63
C ARG A 52 -9.12 5.12 -25.32
N LYS A 53 -8.87 6.26 -24.67
CA LYS A 53 -7.84 7.18 -25.12
C LYS A 53 -6.47 6.53 -24.89
N ASP A 54 -5.65 6.50 -25.92
CA ASP A 54 -4.26 6.09 -25.77
C ASP A 54 -3.57 7.02 -24.78
N LYS A 55 -2.95 6.43 -23.74
CA LYS A 55 -2.11 7.21 -22.83
C LYS A 55 -0.94 7.75 -23.66
N LYS A 56 -0.68 9.07 -23.57
CA LYS A 56 0.54 9.65 -24.16
C LYS A 56 1.73 8.82 -23.71
N LYS A 57 2.52 8.31 -24.66
CA LYS A 57 3.77 7.62 -24.35
C LYS A 57 4.66 8.60 -23.58
N HIS A 58 4.74 8.44 -22.26
CA HIS A 58 5.74 9.14 -21.47
C HIS A 58 7.12 8.65 -21.91
N GLN A 59 8.05 9.58 -22.11
CA GLN A 59 9.45 9.23 -22.45
C GLN A 59 10.16 8.45 -21.33
N LYS A 60 9.57 8.39 -20.13
CA LYS A 60 10.10 7.64 -19.00
C LYS A 60 9.82 6.15 -19.23
N LYS A 61 10.89 5.39 -19.50
CA LYS A 61 10.83 3.93 -19.56
C LYS A 61 10.34 3.37 -18.22
N PRO A 62 9.55 2.29 -18.21
CA PRO A 62 9.24 1.57 -16.98
C PRO A 62 10.54 1.07 -16.34
N GLY A 63 10.78 1.40 -15.07
CA GLY A 63 12.02 1.07 -14.35
C GLY A 63 12.36 2.06 -13.24
N GLY A 64 13.48 1.82 -12.56
CA GLY A 64 14.02 2.73 -11.55
C GLY A 64 14.46 4.08 -12.13
N GLN A 65 14.73 5.05 -11.25
CA GLN A 65 15.23 6.36 -11.66
C GLN A 65 16.55 6.23 -12.43
N HIS A 66 16.77 7.07 -13.44
CA HIS A 66 18.01 7.07 -14.22
C HIS A 66 19.21 7.35 -13.30
N GLY A 67 20.21 6.47 -13.30
CA GLY A 67 21.35 6.55 -12.38
C GLY A 67 21.17 5.82 -11.04
N HIS A 68 20.00 5.25 -10.76
CA HIS A 68 19.82 4.43 -9.55
C HIS A 68 20.52 3.07 -9.73
N ILE A 69 21.64 2.89 -9.03
CA ILE A 69 22.36 1.62 -8.94
C ILE A 69 21.43 0.65 -8.20
N GLY A 70 20.68 -0.17 -8.92
CA GLY A 70 19.76 -1.13 -8.31
C GLY A 70 20.47 -1.98 -7.25
N SER A 71 19.93 -2.02 -6.04
CA SER A 71 20.52 -2.73 -4.89
C SER A 71 19.92 -4.13 -4.74
N THR A 72 19.90 -4.91 -5.81
CA THR A 72 19.48 -6.32 -5.70
C THR A 72 20.49 -7.05 -4.82
N LEU A 73 20.01 -7.67 -3.74
CA LEU A 73 20.84 -8.47 -2.84
C LEU A 73 21.53 -9.58 -3.63
N LYS A 74 22.85 -9.66 -3.53
CA LYS A 74 23.66 -10.69 -4.18
C LYS A 74 23.86 -11.85 -3.23
N GLN A 75 23.93 -13.07 -3.77
CA GLN A 75 24.32 -14.22 -2.98
C GLN A 75 25.75 -14.01 -2.45
N VAL A 76 25.93 -14.26 -1.15
CA VAL A 76 27.20 -14.17 -0.45
C VAL A 76 27.94 -15.51 -0.59
N LYS A 77 29.27 -15.47 -0.71
CA LYS A 77 30.06 -16.69 -0.87
C LYS A 77 30.02 -17.56 0.39
N GLU A 78 30.21 -16.92 1.54
CA GLU A 78 30.31 -17.53 2.87
C GLU A 78 29.13 -17.03 3.73
N PRO A 79 28.04 -17.82 3.85
CA PRO A 79 26.93 -17.49 4.75
C PRO A 79 27.29 -17.82 6.20
N ASP A 80 26.67 -17.11 7.15
CA ASP A 80 26.89 -17.32 8.59
C ASP A 80 26.45 -18.72 9.07
N GLU A 81 25.41 -19.27 8.46
CA GLU A 81 24.87 -20.60 8.76
C GLU A 81 24.49 -21.34 7.47
N ILE A 82 24.78 -22.64 7.40
CA ILE A 82 24.39 -23.52 6.28
C ILE A 82 23.47 -24.62 6.80
N LYS A 83 22.20 -24.61 6.37
CA LYS A 83 21.23 -25.67 6.67
C LYS A 83 21.07 -26.58 5.46
N VAL A 84 21.53 -27.83 5.57
CA VAL A 84 21.43 -28.83 4.50
C VAL A 84 20.11 -29.60 4.61
N LEU A 85 19.24 -29.46 3.61
CA LEU A 85 18.03 -30.27 3.49
C LEU A 85 18.35 -31.58 2.77
N LYS A 86 18.44 -32.67 3.53
CA LYS A 86 18.67 -34.01 2.96
C LYS A 86 17.39 -34.52 2.30
N ILE A 87 17.52 -35.12 1.12
CA ILE A 87 16.41 -35.80 0.47
C ILE A 87 15.98 -37.03 1.29
N ASP A 88 14.68 -37.20 1.45
CA ASP A 88 14.14 -38.45 1.98
C ASP A 88 14.25 -39.52 0.89
N LYS A 89 15.06 -40.56 1.14
CA LYS A 89 15.27 -41.65 0.17
C LYS A 89 13.99 -42.42 -0.14
N ARG A 90 12.97 -42.36 0.71
CA ARG A 90 11.67 -43.01 0.49
C ARG A 90 10.88 -42.35 -0.64
N THR A 91 11.12 -41.08 -0.94
CA THR A 91 10.44 -40.35 -2.02
C THR A 91 11.12 -40.56 -3.38
N LEU A 92 12.28 -41.23 -3.41
CA LEU A 92 12.98 -41.53 -4.65
C LEU A 92 12.39 -42.77 -5.33
N PRO A 93 12.32 -42.77 -6.68
CA PRO A 93 11.97 -43.97 -7.44
C PRO A 93 12.86 -45.18 -7.08
N ARG A 94 12.24 -46.36 -6.95
CA ARG A 94 12.94 -47.61 -6.62
C ARG A 94 13.68 -48.18 -7.84
N GLY A 95 14.69 -49.00 -7.58
CA GLY A 95 15.43 -49.73 -8.61
C GLY A 95 16.39 -48.89 -9.44
N LYS A 96 16.70 -47.66 -9.01
CA LYS A 96 17.65 -46.76 -9.66
C LYS A 96 18.87 -46.50 -8.79
N HIS A 97 20.01 -46.25 -9.43
CA HIS A 97 21.21 -45.76 -8.78
C HIS A 97 21.23 -44.24 -8.81
N TYR A 98 21.50 -43.63 -7.66
CA TYR A 98 21.60 -42.20 -7.49
C TYR A 98 23.03 -41.84 -7.12
N ARG A 99 23.55 -40.79 -7.76
CA ARG A 99 24.86 -40.20 -7.46
C ARG A 99 24.66 -38.83 -6.83
N ASP A 100 25.50 -38.48 -5.87
CA ASP A 100 25.55 -37.14 -5.31
C ASP A 100 26.08 -36.14 -6.36
N MET A 101 25.31 -35.08 -6.61
CA MET A 101 25.65 -34.00 -7.54
C MET A 101 25.92 -32.66 -6.81
N GLY A 102 26.01 -32.68 -5.48
CA GLY A 102 26.14 -31.48 -4.66
C GLY A 102 24.79 -30.85 -4.31
N PHE A 103 24.79 -29.54 -4.11
CA PHE A 103 23.66 -28.80 -3.55
C PHE A 103 23.18 -27.68 -4.47
N GLU A 104 21.86 -27.54 -4.60
CA GLU A 104 21.28 -26.29 -5.09
C GLU A 104 21.35 -25.23 -3.97
N ARG A 105 21.89 -24.04 -4.28
CA ARG A 105 22.09 -22.97 -3.30
C ARG A 105 21.02 -21.90 -3.41
N ARG A 106 20.31 -21.64 -2.30
CA ARG A 106 19.47 -20.45 -2.10
C ARG A 106 19.79 -19.84 -0.74
N GLN A 107 19.79 -18.51 -0.65
CA GLN A 107 20.10 -17.79 0.58
C GLN A 107 18.93 -16.91 0.97
N VAL A 108 18.61 -16.95 2.26
CA VAL A 108 17.68 -16.03 2.92
C VAL A 108 18.54 -15.10 3.76
N ILE A 109 18.34 -13.79 3.61
CA ILE A 109 19.08 -12.77 4.35
C ILE A 109 18.14 -12.20 5.40
N ASP A 110 18.30 -12.64 6.64
CA ASP A 110 17.56 -12.12 7.79
C ASP A 110 18.36 -11.00 8.46
N ILE A 111 17.70 -9.88 8.76
CA ILE A 111 18.32 -8.74 9.45
C ILE A 111 18.04 -8.86 10.95
N LYS A 112 19.09 -9.13 11.74
CA LYS A 112 19.02 -9.15 13.21
C LYS A 112 19.46 -7.78 13.75
N LEU A 113 18.49 -6.99 14.20
CA LEU A 113 18.76 -5.73 14.90
C LEU A 113 18.91 -6.02 16.39
N SER A 114 19.98 -5.53 17.01
CA SER A 114 20.14 -5.50 18.47
C SER A 114 20.10 -4.06 18.95
N THR A 115 19.34 -3.79 20.00
CA THR A 115 19.28 -2.47 20.63
C THR A 115 20.27 -2.42 21.79
N LEU A 116 21.05 -1.34 21.88
CA LEU A 116 21.85 -1.03 23.07
C LEU A 116 21.16 0.11 23.81
N VAL A 117 20.67 -0.16 25.01
CA VAL A 117 20.03 0.84 25.87
C VAL A 117 21.07 1.40 26.83
N THR A 118 21.33 2.70 26.75
CA THR A 118 22.15 3.43 27.73
C THR A 118 21.26 4.38 28.51
N GLU A 119 21.10 4.13 29.81
CA GLU A 119 20.37 5.03 30.69
C GLU A 119 21.31 6.14 31.16
N TYR A 120 20.92 7.39 30.92
CA TYR A 120 21.62 8.56 31.45
C TYR A 120 20.85 9.08 32.66
N ARG A 121 21.52 9.21 33.80
CA ARG A 121 20.93 9.73 35.04
C ARG A 121 21.59 11.05 35.42
N ALA A 122 20.78 12.07 35.67
CA ALA A 122 21.24 13.29 36.33
C ALA A 122 21.15 13.11 37.83
N GLN A 123 22.21 13.45 38.56
CA GLN A 123 22.12 13.59 40.01
C GLN A 123 21.14 14.73 40.36
N LYS A 124 20.30 14.48 41.36
CA LYS A 124 19.48 15.48 42.02
C LYS A 124 19.89 15.55 43.48
N VAL A 125 20.03 16.76 44.00
CA VAL A 125 20.31 17.01 45.42
C VAL A 125 19.29 18.01 45.94
N GLU A 126 18.97 17.92 47.22
CA GLU A 126 17.98 18.77 47.90
C GLU A 126 18.67 19.42 49.09
N ASP A 127 18.42 20.72 49.30
CA ASP A 127 18.92 21.43 50.47
C ASP A 127 17.97 21.32 51.67
N GLU A 128 18.40 21.84 52.82
CA GLU A 128 17.64 21.82 54.08
C GLU A 128 16.31 22.58 54.01
N ASN A 129 16.13 23.45 53.00
CA ASN A 129 14.89 24.19 52.75
C ASN A 129 13.96 23.48 51.74
N GLY A 130 14.32 22.26 51.31
CA GLY A 130 13.56 21.48 50.33
C GLY A 130 13.75 21.92 48.88
N LYS A 131 14.76 22.76 48.59
CA LYS A 131 15.02 23.20 47.21
C LYS A 131 15.90 22.21 46.49
N GLN A 132 15.46 21.81 45.30
CA GLN A 132 16.13 20.80 44.48
C GLN A 132 17.07 21.43 43.45
N TYR A 133 18.23 20.80 43.28
CA TYR A 133 19.25 21.13 42.28
C TYR A 133 19.51 19.91 41.41
N SER A 134 19.66 20.13 40.10
CA SER A 134 20.00 19.10 39.12
C SER A 134 21.10 19.58 38.19
N SER A 135 21.80 18.64 37.56
CA SER A 135 22.86 18.98 36.59
C SER A 135 22.30 19.76 35.40
N VAL A 136 22.73 21.02 35.26
CA VAL A 136 22.37 21.90 34.13
C VAL A 136 22.94 21.36 32.80
N GLU A 137 24.07 20.66 32.86
CA GLU A 137 24.73 20.11 31.68
C GLU A 137 24.06 18.85 31.12
N PHE A 138 23.15 18.23 31.88
CA PHE A 138 22.52 16.97 31.50
C PHE A 138 21.76 17.08 30.17
N ALA A 139 20.95 18.14 30.02
CA ALA A 139 20.20 18.38 28.79
C ALA A 139 21.12 18.62 27.58
N ASN A 140 22.17 19.42 27.76
CA ASN A 140 23.15 19.72 26.72
C ASN A 140 23.92 18.46 26.29
N HIS A 141 24.27 17.60 27.25
CA HIS A 141 24.94 16.34 26.98
C HIS A 141 24.07 15.39 26.14
N LEU A 142 22.78 15.24 26.50
CA LEU A 142 21.83 14.43 25.73
C LEU A 142 21.60 14.99 24.32
N GLN A 143 21.49 16.31 24.17
CA GLN A 143 21.33 16.96 22.87
C GLN A 143 22.54 16.69 21.96
N LYS A 144 23.76 16.79 22.50
CA LYS A 144 24.98 16.47 21.76
C LYS A 144 24.99 15.02 21.28
N ILE A 145 24.51 14.09 22.10
CA ILE A 145 24.41 12.66 21.75
C ILE A 145 23.42 12.42 20.61
N MET A 146 22.24 13.07 20.65
CA MET A 146 21.25 12.95 19.57
C MET A 146 21.77 13.46 18.23
N ASN A 147 22.53 14.56 18.25
CA ASN A 147 23.07 15.18 17.04
C ASN A 147 24.17 14.34 16.36
N MET A 148 24.74 13.35 17.05
CA MET A 148 25.77 12.44 16.49
C MET A 148 25.20 11.29 15.64
N GLY A 149 23.87 11.19 15.50
CA GLY A 149 23.21 10.24 14.60
C GLY A 149 22.96 8.83 15.17
N THR A 150 21.96 8.15 14.61
CA THR A 150 21.42 6.81 14.98
C THR A 150 21.17 6.59 16.48
N LYS A 151 20.60 7.59 17.17
CA LYS A 151 20.14 7.46 18.56
C LYS A 151 18.76 8.07 18.72
N GLN A 152 17.88 7.38 19.45
CA GLN A 152 16.55 7.89 19.82
C GLN A 152 16.47 8.00 21.35
N LEU A 153 15.94 9.12 21.85
CA LEU A 153 15.57 9.27 23.25
C LEU A 153 14.16 8.72 23.47
N VAL A 154 13.99 7.97 24.54
CA VAL A 154 12.67 7.53 25.01
C VAL A 154 12.30 8.42 26.20
N PHE A 155 11.17 9.12 26.09
CA PHE A 155 10.54 9.81 27.22
C PHE A 155 9.45 8.87 27.75
N ILE A 156 9.54 8.50 29.03
CA ILE A 156 8.49 7.76 29.75
C ILE A 156 7.54 8.78 30.38
#